data_AF-A0ABD0SQ09-F1
#
_entry.id   AF-A0ABD0SQ09-F1
#
_cell.length_a   1.000
_cell.length_b   1.000
_cell.length_c   1.000
_cell.angle_alpha   90.00
_cell.angle_beta   90.00
_cell.angle_gamma   90.00
#
_symmetry.space_group_name_H-M   'P 1'
#
loop_
_entity.id
_entity.type
_entity.pdbx_description
1 polymer ?
#
loop_
_entity_poly.entity_id
_entity_poly.type
_entity_poly.pdbx_seq_one_letter_code
_entity_poly.pdbx_strand_id
1 'polypeptide(L)'
;MDWSSYTLVTRKLLLAVFPRSILATHSLSGKRSPAFPHLPPKKRLPIGMVNDIVQTVVERCGVSVNLVRTVITTKCADESNKFKKMPKKYLTTKRNYTDLHHSLHQ
;
A
#
# COMPACT_ATOMS: atom_id res chain seq x y z
N MET A 1 3.61 14.74 14.51
CA MET A 1 3.80 14.44 13.07
C MET A 1 4.50 15.64 12.46
N ASP A 2 5.67 15.48 11.85
CA ASP A 2 6.44 16.60 11.30
C ASP A 2 6.09 16.78 9.82
N TRP A 3 5.45 17.90 9.48
CA TRP A 3 4.95 18.23 8.13
C TRP A 3 6.00 18.87 7.21
N SER A 4 7.23 19.06 7.68
CA SER A 4 8.34 19.56 6.85
C SER A 4 8.74 18.57 5.73
N SER A 5 8.48 17.28 5.93
CA SER A 5 8.84 16.22 4.98
C SER A 5 7.60 15.47 4.50
N TYR A 6 7.10 15.85 3.32
CA TYR A 6 5.96 15.17 2.68
C TYR A 6 6.20 13.66 2.52
N THR A 7 7.45 13.24 2.27
CA THR A 7 7.81 11.82 2.14
C THR A 7 7.61 11.05 3.45
N LEU A 8 8.12 11.58 4.58
CA LEU A 8 8.00 10.90 5.87
C LEU A 8 6.56 10.91 6.37
N VAL A 9 5.84 12.02 6.21
CA VAL A 9 4.43 12.11 6.59
C VAL A 9 3.58 11.16 5.79
N THR A 10 3.70 11.15 4.46
CA THR A 10 2.91 10.26 3.60
C THR A 10 3.10 8.80 4.02
N ARG A 11 4.36 8.39 4.27
CA ARG A 11 4.67 7.02 4.72
C ARG A 11 4.07 6.70 6.10
N LYS A 12 4.05 7.67 7.02
CA LYS A 12 3.44 7.51 8.36
C LYS A 12 1.91 7.44 8.26
N LEU A 13 1.28 8.31 7.49
CA LEU A 13 -0.17 8.29 7.25
C LEU A 13 -0.61 6.95 6.63
N LEU A 14 0.10 6.47 5.61
CA LEU A 14 -0.20 5.16 5.01
C LEU A 14 -0.16 4.02 6.03
N LEU A 15 0.81 4.03 6.96
CA LEU A 15 0.92 3.01 8.00
C LEU A 15 -0.13 3.15 9.11
N ALA A 16 -0.66 4.37 9.31
CA ALA A 16 -1.74 4.63 10.26
C ALA A 16 -3.11 4.23 9.68
N VAL A 17 -3.30 4.44 8.37
CA VAL A 17 -4.57 4.23 7.68
C VAL A 17 -4.72 2.80 7.15
N PHE A 18 -3.63 2.19 6.69
CA PHE A 18 -3.66 0.85 6.10
C PHE A 18 -2.80 -0.14 6.90
N PRO A 19 -3.29 -1.38 7.10
CA PRO A 19 -2.44 -2.46 7.56
C PRO A 19 -1.26 -2.70 6.62
N ARG A 20 -0.10 -3.07 7.17
CA ARG A 20 1.11 -3.39 6.37
C ARG A 20 0.86 -4.48 5.32
N SER A 21 0.00 -5.46 5.62
CA SER A 21 -0.40 -6.49 4.66
C SER A 21 -1.14 -5.93 3.44
N ILE A 22 -1.99 -4.93 3.63
CA ILE A 22 -2.67 -4.22 2.54
C ILE A 22 -1.64 -3.48 1.70
N LEU A 23 -0.74 -2.70 2.33
CA LEU A 23 0.33 -2.00 1.61
C LEU A 23 1.27 -2.94 0.84
N ALA A 24 1.47 -4.18 1.32
CA ALA A 24 2.31 -5.18 0.67
C ALA A 24 1.64 -5.85 -0.55
N THR A 25 0.31 -5.98 -0.52
CA THR A 25 -0.48 -6.72 -1.53
C THR A 25 -1.22 -5.83 -2.52
N HIS A 26 -1.35 -4.54 -2.21
CA HIS A 26 -2.04 -3.55 -3.03
C HIS A 26 -1.04 -2.57 -3.67
N SER A 27 -1.50 -1.84 -4.69
CA SER A 27 -0.79 -0.74 -5.32
C SER A 27 -1.74 0.43 -5.56
N LEU A 28 -1.18 1.59 -5.91
CA LEU A 28 -1.97 2.81 -6.16
C LEU A 28 -3.00 2.63 -7.29
N SER A 29 -2.67 1.89 -8.34
CA SER A 29 -3.52 1.74 -9.53
C SER A 29 -4.13 0.35 -9.69
N GLY A 30 -3.59 -0.67 -9.00
CA GLY A 30 -3.91 -2.07 -9.25
C GLY A 30 -3.51 -2.59 -10.64
N LYS A 31 -2.83 -1.77 -11.45
CA LYS A 31 -2.36 -2.18 -12.78
C LYS A 31 -1.14 -3.08 -12.67
N ARG A 32 -0.95 -3.95 -13.66
CA ARG A 32 0.27 -4.75 -13.80
C ARG A 32 1.46 -3.83 -14.07
N SER A 33 2.61 -4.15 -13.48
CA SER A 33 3.84 -3.43 -13.79
C SER A 33 4.30 -3.79 -15.21
N PRO A 34 4.56 -2.82 -16.11
CA PRO A 34 5.10 -3.09 -17.43
C PRO A 34 6.44 -3.84 -17.39
N ALA A 35 7.27 -3.58 -16.37
CA ALA A 35 8.56 -4.24 -16.17
C ALA A 35 8.44 -5.71 -15.71
N PHE A 36 7.27 -6.13 -15.23
CA PHE A 36 7.04 -7.49 -14.75
C PHE A 36 5.71 -8.05 -15.29
N PRO A 37 5.61 -8.28 -16.61
CA PRO A 37 4.36 -8.66 -17.27
C PRO A 37 3.89 -10.08 -16.90
N HIS A 38 4.80 -10.92 -16.40
CA HIS A 38 4.52 -12.29 -15.97
C HIS A 38 3.94 -12.38 -14.55
N LEU A 39 4.04 -11.31 -13.74
CA LEU A 39 3.53 -11.31 -12.38
C LEU A 39 2.04 -10.95 -12.35
N PRO A 40 1.26 -11.56 -11.42
CA PRO A 40 -0.12 -11.16 -11.22
C PRO A 40 -0.21 -9.69 -10.78
N PRO A 41 -1.24 -8.95 -11.23
CA PRO A 41 -1.45 -7.58 -10.80
C PRO A 41 -1.74 -7.53 -9.29
N LYS A 42 -1.29 -6.45 -8.64
CA LYS A 42 -1.67 -6.15 -7.26
C LYS A 42 -3.10 -5.64 -7.21
N LYS A 43 -3.76 -5.79 -6.06
CA LYS A 43 -5.06 -5.14 -5.83
C LYS A 43 -4.90 -3.61 -5.77
N ARG A 44 -5.96 -2.83 -5.96
CA ARG A 44 -5.91 -1.36 -5.87
C ARG A 44 -6.23 -0.90 -4.45
N LEU A 45 -5.45 0.06 -3.92
CA LEU A 45 -5.80 0.73 -2.67
C LEU A 45 -7.17 1.45 -2.77
N PRO A 46 -7.97 1.51 -1.69
CA PRO A 46 -9.22 2.25 -1.68
C PRO A 46 -9.02 3.71 -2.12
N ILE A 47 -9.69 4.10 -3.21
CA ILE A 47 -9.45 5.39 -3.87
C ILE A 47 -9.80 6.57 -2.95
N GLY A 48 -10.90 6.48 -2.20
CA GLY A 48 -11.31 7.52 -1.25
C GLY A 48 -10.22 7.83 -0.23
N MET A 49 -9.78 6.81 0.51
CA MET A 49 -8.72 6.96 1.52
C MET A 49 -7.39 7.44 0.94
N VAL A 50 -7.04 7.00 -0.28
CA VAL A 50 -5.84 7.50 -0.98
C VAL A 50 -5.97 8.98 -1.31
N ASN A 51 -7.14 9.42 -1.80
CA ASN A 51 -7.38 10.82 -2.13
C ASN A 51 -7.33 11.69 -0.88
N ASP A 52 -7.90 11.24 0.24
CA ASP A 52 -7.85 11.98 1.51
C ASP A 52 -6.41 12.16 2.00
N ILE A 53 -5.59 11.10 1.93
CA ILE A 53 -4.16 11.18 2.27
C ILE A 53 -3.43 12.15 1.34
N VAL A 54 -3.68 12.05 0.03
CA VAL A 54 -3.04 12.93 -0.97
C VAL A 54 -3.41 14.39 -0.69
N GLN A 55 -4.69 14.69 -0.55
CA GLN A 55 -5.18 16.04 -0.33
C GLN A 55 -4.63 16.62 0.97
N THR A 56 -4.67 15.85 2.07
CA THR A 56 -4.11 16.26 3.36
C THR A 56 -2.63 16.61 3.24
N VAL A 57 -1.82 15.79 2.57
CA VAL A 57 -0.38 16.06 2.43
C VAL A 57 -0.12 17.26 1.51
N VAL A 58 -0.87 17.40 0.42
CA VAL A 58 -0.76 18.54 -0.50
C VAL A 58 -1.06 19.85 0.24
N GLU A 59 -2.15 19.91 0.99
CA GLU A 59 -2.55 21.11 1.75
C GLU A 59 -1.57 21.45 2.86
N ARG A 60 -1.07 20.44 3.58
CA ARG A 60 -0.23 20.65 4.77
C ARG A 60 1.25 20.84 4.46
N CYS A 61 1.74 20.27 3.36
CA CYS A 61 3.14 20.35 2.95
C CYS A 61 3.37 21.27 1.73
N GLY A 62 2.32 21.74 1.05
CA GLY A 62 2.45 22.62 -0.12
C GLY A 62 3.10 21.95 -1.34
N VAL A 63 2.96 20.63 -1.49
CA VAL A 63 3.60 19.84 -2.57
C VAL A 63 2.60 19.41 -3.63
N SER A 64 3.08 19.00 -4.80
CA SER A 64 2.19 18.52 -5.87
C SER A 64 1.63 17.12 -5.59
N VAL A 65 0.41 16.88 -6.07
CA VAL A 65 -0.26 15.57 -6.01
C VAL A 65 0.63 14.44 -6.55
N ASN A 66 1.35 14.69 -7.63
CA ASN A 66 2.20 13.70 -8.29
C ASN A 66 3.37 13.24 -7.41
N LEU A 67 3.97 14.15 -6.63
CA LEU A 67 5.02 13.79 -5.68
C LEU A 67 4.48 12.88 -4.58
N VAL A 68 3.31 13.19 -4.03
CA VAL A 68 2.68 12.36 -2.99
C VAL A 68 2.32 10.97 -3.54
N ARG A 69 1.73 10.90 -4.73
CA ARG A 69 1.41 9.63 -5.41
C ARG A 69 2.65 8.77 -5.69
N THR A 70 3.77 9.41 -5.99
CA THR A 70 5.07 8.72 -6.18
C THR A 70 5.52 8.09 -4.87
N VAL A 71 5.45 8.81 -3.75
CA VAL A 71 5.78 8.28 -2.42
C VAL A 71 4.87 7.11 -2.04
N ILE A 72 3.56 7.20 -2.33
CA ILE A 72 2.61 6.09 -2.09
C ILE A 72 3.02 4.84 -2.89
N THR A 73 3.37 5.01 -4.16
CA THR A 73 3.79 3.91 -5.03
C THR A 73 5.05 3.23 -4.50
N THR A 74 6.07 4.01 -4.15
CA THR A 74 7.32 3.49 -3.57
C THR A 74 7.07 2.80 -2.23
N LYS A 75 6.20 3.35 -1.37
CA LYS A 75 5.89 2.73 -0.09
C LYS A 75 5.23 1.37 -0.23
N CYS A 76 4.31 1.20 -1.18
CA CYS A 76 3.69 -0.10 -1.47
C CYS A 76 4.71 -1.11 -2.05
N ALA A 77 5.69 -0.63 -2.83
CA ALA A 77 6.79 -1.47 -3.29
C ALA A 77 7.69 -1.94 -2.13
N ASP A 78 8.03 -1.03 -1.21
CA ASP A 78 8.85 -1.34 -0.02
C ASP A 78 8.20 -2.39 0.86
N GLU A 79 6.90 -2.22 1.20
CA GLU A 79 6.17 -3.19 2.03
C GLU A 79 6.04 -4.55 1.33
N SER A 80 5.87 -4.57 0.01
CA SER A 80 5.82 -5.81 -0.77
C SER A 80 7.16 -6.55 -0.78
N ASN A 81 8.26 -5.83 -0.98
CA ASN A 81 9.61 -6.39 -0.92
C ASN A 81 9.94 -6.89 0.49
N LYS A 82 9.54 -6.14 1.53
CA LYS A 82 9.71 -6.55 2.93
C LYS A 82 8.90 -7.80 3.24
N PHE A 83 7.64 -7.86 2.80
CA PHE A 83 6.78 -9.03 3.01
C PHE A 83 7.34 -10.31 2.36
N LYS A 84 7.93 -10.20 1.16
CA LYS A 84 8.59 -11.33 0.48
C LYS A 84 9.88 -11.80 1.18
N LYS A 85 10.62 -10.88 1.80
CA LYS A 85 11.89 -11.17 2.50
C LYS A 85 11.71 -11.64 3.94
N MET A 86 10.51 -11.53 4.52
CA MET A 86 10.26 -11.98 5.89
C MET A 86 10.32 -13.52 5.96
N PRO A 87 11.08 -14.09 6.91
CA PRO A 87 11.16 -15.55 7.04
C PRO A 87 9.80 -16.11 7.43
N LYS A 88 9.41 -17.23 6.79
CA LYS A 88 8.07 -17.84 6.87
C LYS A 88 7.59 -18.12 8.29
N LYS A 89 8.50 -18.22 9.27
CA LYS A 89 8.20 -18.37 10.70
C LYS A 89 7.40 -17.22 11.32
N TYR A 90 7.34 -16.06 10.68
CA TYR A 90 6.52 -14.91 11.10
C TYR A 90 5.24 -14.71 10.29
N LEU A 91 5.01 -15.53 9.25
CA LEU A 91 3.82 -15.45 8.39
C LEU A 91 2.67 -16.36 8.87
N THR A 92 2.92 -17.23 9.86
CA THR A 92 1.99 -18.27 10.35
C THR A 92 0.77 -17.75 11.12
N THR A 93 0.71 -16.47 11.50
CA THR A 93 -0.41 -15.95 12.33
C THR A 93 -1.57 -15.33 11.53
N LYS A 94 -1.50 -15.16 10.20
CA LYS A 94 -2.57 -14.46 9.44
C LYS A 94 -2.97 -15.11 8.11
N ARG A 95 -3.09 -16.44 8.08
CA ARG A 95 -3.56 -17.21 6.93
C ARG A 95 -5.07 -17.55 6.99
N ASN A 96 -5.88 -16.84 7.76
CA ASN A 96 -7.31 -17.19 7.96
C ASN A 96 -8.32 -16.23 7.29
N TYR A 97 -7.93 -15.39 6.34
CA TYR A 97 -8.90 -14.50 5.65
C TYR A 97 -9.14 -14.84 4.17
N THR A 98 -8.29 -15.67 3.55
CA THR A 98 -8.47 -16.07 2.13
C THR A 98 -9.06 -17.47 1.96
N ASP A 99 -9.02 -18.33 2.98
CA ASP A 99 -9.61 -19.67 2.92
C ASP A 99 -11.10 -19.71 3.33
N LEU A 100 -11.63 -18.68 3.98
CA LEU A 100 -13.05 -18.66 4.39
C LEU A 100 -14.02 -18.31 3.24
N HIS A 101 -13.55 -17.64 2.18
CA HIS A 101 -14.43 -17.15 1.11
C HIS A 101 -14.60 -18.14 -0.06
N HIS A 102 -14.03 -19.35 0.03
CA HIS A 102 -14.19 -20.42 -0.96
C HIS A 102 -15.07 -21.60 -0.47
N SER A 103 -15.65 -21.51 0.74
CA SER A 103 -16.52 -22.55 1.31
C SER A 103 -17.98 -22.13 1.54
N LEU A 104 -18.44 -21.02 0.95
CA LEU A 104 -19.85 -20.59 1.03
C LEU A 104 -20.60 -20.65 -0.33
N HIS A 105 -20.08 -21.43 -1.27
CA HIS A 105 -20.78 -21.77 -2.52
C HIS A 105 -20.58 -23.26 -2.87
N GLN A 106 -20.95 -24.14 -1.94
CA GLN A 106 -21.51 -25.45 -2.25
C GLN A 106 -22.94 -25.48 -1.77
#